data_AF-A0A7U4PBW5-F1
#
_entry.id   AF-A0A7U4PBW5-F1
#
_cell.length_a   1.000
_cell.length_b   1.000
_cell.length_c   1.000
_cell.angle_alpha   90.00
_cell.angle_beta   90.00
_cell.angle_gamma   90.00
#
_symmetry.space_group_name_H-M   'P 1'
#
loop_
_entity.id
_entity.type
_entity.pdbx_description
1 polymer ?
#
loop_
_entity_poly.entity_id
_entity_poly.type
_entity_poly.pdbx_seq_one_letter_code
_entity_poly.pdbx_strand_id
1 'polypeptide(L)' 'MRQDMLFDSLLAAAQRRSITEGELMHMLDDEISRLADGARVHDYLRVIAIRRVRERIASPARAADDAHARRPGAR' A
#
# COMPACT_ATOMS: atom_id res chain seq x y z
N MET A 1 -2.46 -0.50 11.92
CA MET A 1 -1.55 -1.35 12.69
C MET A 1 -0.16 -1.54 12.09
N ARG A 2 0.07 -1.65 10.76
CA ARG A 2 1.44 -1.75 10.18
C ARG A 2 1.96 -0.45 9.55
N GLN A 3 1.08 0.44 9.09
CA GLN A 3 1.46 1.77 8.60
C GLN A 3 1.93 2.67 9.74
N ASP A 4 1.22 2.64 10.86
CA ASP A 4 1.55 3.42 12.07
C ASP A 4 2.98 3.14 12.52
N MET A 5 3.39 1.86 12.57
CA MET A 5 4.77 1.48 12.94
C MET A 5 5.86 1.98 11.98
N LEU A 6 5.56 2.15 10.69
CA LEU A 6 6.55 2.63 9.71
C LEU A 6 6.76 4.13 9.86
N PHE A 7 5.69 4.88 10.08
CA PHE A 7 5.78 6.32 10.36
C PHE A 7 6.48 6.57 11.69
N ASP A 8 6.13 5.83 12.74
CA ASP A 8 6.79 5.93 14.05
C ASP A 8 8.30 5.65 13.96
N SER A 9 8.69 4.64 13.19
CA SER A 9 10.10 4.31 12.96
C SER A 9 10.84 5.43 12.20
N LEU A 10 10.17 6.03 11.20
CA LEU A 10 10.71 7.14 10.45
C LEU A 10 10.82 8.40 11.31
N LEU A 11 9.82 8.69 12.13
CA LEU A 11 9.79 9.81 13.07
C LEU A 11 10.91 9.70 14.10
N ALA A 12 11.13 8.51 14.66
CA ALA A 12 12.26 8.26 15.56
C ALA A 12 13.64 8.44 14.88
N ALA A 13 13.75 8.18 13.57
CA ALA A 13 14.95 8.49 12.80
C ALA A 13 15.09 10.00 12.51
N ALA A 14 13.99 10.70 12.25
CA ALA A 14 13.93 12.12 11.97
C ALA A 14 14.30 12.96 13.21
N GLN A 15 13.78 12.60 14.38
CA GLN A 15 14.11 13.26 15.66
C GLN A 15 15.60 13.20 16.00
N ARG A 16 16.28 12.09 15.66
CA ARG A 16 17.74 11.96 15.81
C ARG A 16 18.54 12.94 14.94
N ARG A 17 17.90 13.53 13.93
CA ARG A 17 18.45 14.56 13.04
C ARG A 17 17.85 15.94 13.29
N SER A 18 17.17 16.13 14.43
CA SER A 18 16.48 17.38 14.79
C SER A 18 15.39 17.80 13.79
N ILE A 19 14.84 16.84 13.04
CA ILE A 19 13.69 17.07 12.15
C ILE A 19 12.42 16.88 12.99
N THR A 20 11.56 17.89 13.00
CA THR A 20 10.26 17.85 13.67
C THR A 20 9.26 17.00 12.90
N GLU A 21 8.18 16.58 13.56
CA GLU A 21 7.10 15.84 12.91
C GLU A 21 6.46 16.64 11.74
N GLY A 22 6.25 17.95 11.94
CA GLY A 22 5.70 18.81 10.89
C GLY A 22 6.62 18.93 9.67
N GLU A 23 7.93 19.06 9.89
CA GLU A 23 8.92 19.05 8.79
C GLU A 23 8.95 17.69 8.09
N LEU A 24 8.88 16.59 8.84
CA LEU A 24 8.83 15.25 8.28
C LEU A 24 7.59 15.05 7.39
N MET A 25 6.43 15.54 7.83
CA MET A 25 5.20 15.50 7.04
C MET A 25 5.33 16.29 5.74
N HIS A 26 5.90 17.50 5.79
CA HIS A 26 6.17 18.27 4.58
C HIS A 26 7.13 17.56 3.62
N MET A 27 8.20 16.96 4.14
CA MET A 27 9.13 16.17 3.31
C MET A 27 8.43 14.98 2.64
N LEU A 28 7.49 14.32 3.33
CA LEU A 28 6.70 13.22 2.77
C LEU A 28 5.74 13.72 1.69
N ASP A 29 5.05 14.85 1.92
CA ASP A 29 4.14 15.44 0.94
C ASP A 29 4.88 15.87 -0.34
N ASP A 30 6.07 16.46 -0.19
CA ASP A 30 6.94 16.81 -1.31
C ASP A 30 7.36 15.56 -2.09
N GLU A 31 7.72 14.49 -1.39
CA GLU A 31 8.13 13.23 -2.02
C GLU A 31 6.96 12.55 -2.73
N ILE A 32 5.77 12.54 -2.12
CA ILE A 32 4.54 12.04 -2.76
C ILE A 32 4.24 12.85 -4.02
N SER A 33 4.35 14.18 -3.96
CA SER A 33 4.11 15.06 -5.11
C SER A 33 5.10 14.79 -6.25
N ARG A 34 6.39 14.62 -5.93
CA ARG A 34 7.42 14.23 -6.91
C ARG A 34 7.14 12.88 -7.55
N LEU A 35 6.74 11.89 -6.75
CA LEU A 35 6.44 10.55 -7.26
C LEU A 35 5.15 10.53 -8.09
N ALA A 36 4.16 11.34 -7.71
CA ALA A 36 2.89 11.47 -8.42
C ALA A 36 3.04 12.21 -9.76
N ASP A 37 4.07 13.03 -9.92
CA ASP A 37 4.31 13.77 -11.16
C ASP A 37 4.54 12.81 -12.34
N GLY A 38 3.68 12.90 -13.34
CA GLY A 38 3.64 11.99 -14.49
C GLY A 38 3.15 10.56 -14.18
N ALA A 39 2.92 10.20 -12.92
CA ALA A 39 2.47 8.87 -12.54
C ALA A 39 0.94 8.75 -12.56
N ARG A 40 0.43 7.68 -13.18
CA ARG A 40 -1.00 7.38 -13.15
C ARG A 40 -1.31 6.57 -11.90
N VAL A 41 -2.34 6.96 -11.14
CA VAL A 41 -2.86 6.19 -9.98
C VAL A 41 -3.03 4.70 -10.31
N HIS A 42 -3.46 4.40 -11.55
CA HIS A 42 -3.61 3.04 -12.05
C HIS A 42 -2.33 2.19 -11.98
N ASP A 43 -1.14 2.77 -12.18
CA ASP A 43 0.12 2.04 -12.16
C ASP A 43 0.50 1.60 -10.73
N TYR A 44 0.23 2.44 -9.73
CA TYR A 44 0.36 2.05 -8.31
C TYR A 44 -0.65 0.97 -7.92
N LEU A 45 -1.91 1.12 -8.37
CA LEU A 45 -2.95 0.12 -8.13
C LEU A 45 -2.59 -1.23 -8.76
N ARG A 46 -1.95 -1.24 -9.93
CA ARG A 46 -1.49 -2.46 -10.60
C ARG A 46 -0.50 -3.25 -9.73
N VAL A 47 0.47 -2.59 -9.09
CA VAL A 47 1.43 -3.26 -8.20
C VAL A 47 0.72 -3.90 -7.00
N ILE A 48 -0.20 -3.15 -6.37
CA ILE A 48 -1.00 -3.65 -5.24
C ILE A 48 -1.88 -4.83 -5.69
N ALA A 49 -2.53 -4.72 -6.86
CA ALA A 49 -3.38 -5.76 -7.41
C ALA A 49 -2.59 -7.05 -7.70
N ILE A 50 -1.41 -6.95 -8.33
CA ILE A 50 -0.53 -8.10 -8.58
C ILE A 50 -0.17 -8.79 -7.27
N ARG A 51 0.24 -8.03 -6.24
CA ARG A 51 0.58 -8.60 -4.94
C ARG A 51 -0.61 -9.37 -4.35
N ARG A 52 -1.81 -8.76 -4.33
CA ARG A 52 -3.03 -9.41 -3.81
C ARG A 52 -3.42 -10.65 -4.63
N VAL A 53 -3.27 -10.61 -5.96
CA VAL A 53 -3.52 -11.76 -6.84
C VAL A 53 -2.55 -12.90 -6.52
N ARG A 54 -1.25 -12.61 -6.36
CA ARG A 54 -0.24 -13.61 -5.96
C ARG A 54 -0.57 -14.25 -4.61
N GLU A 55 -0.94 -13.44 -3.62
CA GLU A 55 -1.36 -13.93 -2.29
C GLU A 55 -2.60 -14.82 -2.38
N ARG A 56 -3.58 -14.48 -3.24
CA ARG A 56 -4.75 -15.35 -3.49
C ARG A 56 -4.39 -16.66 -4.17
N ILE A 57 -3.51 -16.63 -5.17
CA ILE A 57 -3.07 -17.84 -5.88
C ILE A 57 -2.25 -18.76 -4.96
N ALA A 58 -1.41 -18.18 -4.09
CA ALA A 58 -0.55 -18.93 -3.17
C ALA A 58 -1.30 -19.49 -1.95
N SER A 59 -2.56 -19.08 -1.71
CA SER A 59 -3.36 -19.55 -0.58
C SER A 59 -4.38 -20.60 -1.04
N PRO A 60 -4.20 -21.90 -0.69
CA PRO A 60 -5.13 -22.96 -1.09
C PRO A 60 -6.55 -22.78 -0.53
N ALA A 61 -6.68 -22.11 0.61
CA ALA A 61 -7.94 -21.95 1.33
C ALA A 61 -8.88 -20.89 0.73
N ARG A 62 -8.36 -19.88 -0.01
CA ARG A 62 -9.18 -18.83 -0.63
C ARG A 62 -9.63 -19.13 -2.06
N ALA A 63 -9.05 -20.15 -2.71
CA ALA A 63 -9.47 -20.57 -4.04
C ALA A 63 -10.90 -21.12 -4.06
N ALA A 64 -11.37 -21.72 -2.95
CA ALA A 64 -12.73 -22.24 -2.81
C ALA A 64 -13.78 -21.11 -2.69
N ASP A 65 -13.51 -20.08 -1.89
CA ASP A 65 -14.41 -18.93 -1.72
C ASP A 65 -14.50 -18.06 -2.97
N ASP A 66 -13.37 -17.80 -3.66
CA ASP A 66 -13.37 -17.04 -4.92
C ASP A 66 -14.09 -17.81 -6.05
N ALA A 67 -14.03 -19.15 -6.07
CA ALA A 67 -14.79 -19.96 -7.01
C ALA A 67 -16.30 -19.92 -6.73
N HIS A 68 -16.70 -19.80 -5.46
CA HIS A 68 -18.08 -19.64 -5.04
C HIS A 68 -18.61 -18.21 -5.34
N ALA A 69 -17.79 -17.19 -5.11
CA ALA A 69 -18.13 -15.79 -5.41
C ALA A 69 -18.18 -15.48 -6.91
N ARG A 70 -17.46 -16.22 -7.76
CA ARG A 70 -17.52 -16.11 -9.23
C ARG A 70 -18.68 -16.87 -9.87
N ARG A 71 -19.56 -17.52 -9.11
CA ARG A 71 -20.86 -18.01 -9.59
C ARG A 71 -22.02 -17.11 -9.15
N PRO A 72 -22.19 -15.89 -9.70
CA PRO A 72 -23.50 -15.28 -9.75
C PRO A 72 -24.22 -15.76 -11.02
N GLY A 73 -25.20 -16.66 -10.84
CA GLY A 73 -26.16 -17.00 -11.89
C GLY A 73 -25.74 -18.11 -12.86
N ALA A 74 -25.90 -19.36 -12.45
CA ALA A 74 -26.38 -20.38 -13.37
C ALA A 74 -27.88 -20.53 -13.10
N ARG A 75 -28.67 -20.05 -14.05
CA ARG A 75 -30.14 -20.15 -14.09
C ARG A 75 -30.54 -21.58 -14.41
#